data_AF-A0A0G0U0U9-F1
#
_entry.id   AF-A0A0G0U0U9-F1
#
_cell.length_a   1.000
_cell.length_b   1.000
_cell.length_c   1.000
_cell.angle_alpha   90.00
_cell.angle_beta   90.00
_cell.angle_gamma   90.00
#
_symmetry.space_group_name_H-M   'P 1'
#
loop_
_entity.id
_entity.type
_entity.pdbx_description
1 polymer ?
#
loop_
_entity_poly.entity_id
_entity_poly.type
_entity_poly.pdbx_seq_one_letter_code
_entity_poly.pdbx_strand_id
1 'polypeptide(L)'
;MTEEQTVPQTPETKDSVNENTGQVLSQSSGNLFLKKFPPKISFFILLAFSLGIVALMFTKSTTSPVDLTGIRPENTVQPLTLNLESPADETIVVSDRITVKGKTLPKTTVVFYTDSDANSIESDASGYFEGTINLSSGINTLTVEAFADNGEEKSISLDIVYDS
;
A
#
# COMPACT_ATOMS: atom_id res chain seq x y z
N MET A 1 28.86 60.14 -10.57
CA MET A 1 28.18 60.58 -9.34
C MET A 1 26.83 59.89 -9.32
N THR A 2 26.43 59.04 -8.40
CA THR A 2 27.02 58.35 -7.24
C THR A 2 26.02 57.23 -6.93
N GLU A 3 26.51 56.07 -6.52
CA GLU A 3 25.73 54.89 -6.13
C GLU A 3 24.81 55.17 -4.93
N GLU A 4 23.69 54.43 -4.82
CA GLU A 4 23.37 53.77 -3.54
C GLU A 4 22.38 52.60 -3.77
N GLN A 5 22.87 51.38 -3.52
CA GLN A 5 22.09 50.16 -3.37
C GLN A 5 21.56 50.09 -1.94
N THR A 6 20.28 49.77 -1.76
CA THR A 6 19.72 49.45 -0.44
C THR A 6 19.31 47.98 -0.39
N VAL A 7 20.08 47.19 0.36
CA VAL A 7 19.84 45.78 0.68
C VAL A 7 18.85 45.69 1.86
N PRO A 8 17.76 44.91 1.79
CA PRO A 8 16.97 44.61 2.98
C PRO A 8 17.61 43.49 3.82
N GLN A 9 17.74 43.75 5.12
CA GLN A 9 18.36 42.88 6.13
C GLN A 9 17.37 41.80 6.61
N THR A 10 17.88 40.57 6.73
CA THR A 10 17.23 39.39 7.30
C THR A 10 17.19 39.46 8.83
N PRO A 11 16.06 39.18 9.50
CA PRO A 11 16.03 39.07 10.97
C PRO A 11 16.56 37.71 11.45
N GLU A 12 17.55 37.77 12.34
CA GLU A 12 18.03 36.63 13.15
C GLU A 12 16.94 36.16 14.13
N THR A 13 16.64 34.86 14.13
CA THR A 13 15.85 34.20 15.18
C THR A 13 16.79 33.32 16.01
N LYS A 14 16.98 33.71 17.27
CA LYS A 14 17.62 32.89 18.31
C LYS A 14 16.55 32.01 18.93
N ASP A 15 16.62 30.71 18.71
CA ASP A 15 15.88 29.76 19.54
C ASP A 15 16.83 28.84 20.30
N SER A 16 16.55 28.80 21.59
CA SER A 16 17.26 28.09 22.64
C SER A 16 16.89 26.61 22.57
N VAL A 17 17.87 25.72 22.57
CA VAL A 17 17.64 24.28 22.81
C VAL A 17 18.44 23.85 24.03
N ASN A 18 17.71 23.68 25.13
CA ASN A 18 18.07 22.88 26.29
C ASN A 18 16.99 21.83 26.41
N GLU A 19 17.34 20.55 26.36
CA GLU A 19 16.78 19.55 27.28
C GLU A 19 17.63 18.27 27.25
N ASN A 20 18.43 18.18 28.31
CA ASN A 20 18.91 16.93 28.90
C ASN A 20 17.70 16.04 29.27
N THR A 21 17.81 14.72 29.08
CA THR A 21 17.52 13.67 30.08
C THR A 21 17.33 12.34 29.36
N GLY A 22 18.27 11.42 29.58
CA GLY A 22 18.18 10.06 29.07
C GLY A 22 17.16 9.21 29.84
N GLN A 23 16.74 8.10 29.23
CA GLN A 23 16.45 6.87 29.97
C GLN A 23 16.88 5.66 29.15
N VAL A 24 17.82 4.93 29.75
CA VAL A 24 18.24 3.58 29.42
C VAL A 24 17.08 2.65 29.80
N LEU A 25 16.48 1.95 28.83
CA LEU A 25 15.57 0.85 29.14
C LEU A 25 16.32 -0.48 29.05
N SER A 26 16.42 -1.04 30.26
CA SER A 26 17.08 -2.25 30.67
C SER A 26 16.56 -3.49 29.94
N GLN A 27 17.50 -4.39 29.70
CA GLN A 27 17.33 -5.74 29.16
C GLN A 27 16.41 -6.58 30.06
N SER A 28 15.39 -7.20 29.47
CA SER A 28 14.64 -8.31 30.07
C SER A 28 14.91 -9.58 29.25
N SER A 29 16.12 -10.09 29.39
CA SER A 29 16.52 -11.39 28.83
C SER A 29 16.06 -12.48 29.80
N GLY A 30 14.84 -12.99 29.59
CA GLY A 30 14.36 -14.18 30.27
C GLY A 30 15.18 -15.40 29.87
N ASN A 31 16.11 -15.80 30.73
CA ASN A 31 16.82 -17.07 30.62
C ASN A 31 15.81 -18.21 30.79
N LEU A 32 15.34 -18.78 29.69
CA LEU A 32 14.61 -20.05 29.71
C LEU A 32 15.59 -21.16 30.10
N PHE A 33 15.46 -21.60 31.34
CA PHE A 33 16.18 -22.69 31.95
C PHE A 33 15.87 -24.01 31.21
N LEU A 34 16.66 -24.31 30.16
CA LEU A 34 16.61 -25.58 29.44
C LEU A 34 17.11 -26.72 30.35
N LYS A 35 16.15 -27.34 31.04
CA LYS A 35 16.36 -28.57 31.81
C LYS A 35 16.90 -29.66 30.87
N LYS A 36 18.17 -30.02 31.09
CA LYS A 36 18.93 -31.02 30.31
C LYS A 36 18.28 -32.41 30.44
N PHE A 37 17.47 -32.78 29.45
CA PHE A 37 16.89 -34.13 29.35
C PHE A 37 17.91 -35.11 28.70
N PRO A 38 17.94 -36.38 29.14
CA PRO A 38 18.90 -37.35 28.66
C PRO A 38 18.69 -37.68 27.17
N PRO A 39 19.77 -37.93 26.40
CA PRO A 39 19.79 -37.92 24.93
C PRO A 39 19.02 -39.07 24.25
N LYS A 40 18.35 -39.94 24.99
CA LYS A 40 17.65 -41.12 24.44
C LYS A 40 16.14 -40.92 24.26
N ILE A 41 15.56 -39.83 24.77
CA ILE A 41 14.12 -39.57 24.69
C ILE A 41 13.76 -38.65 23.48
N SER A 42 14.74 -37.92 22.94
CA SER A 42 14.52 -36.97 21.84
C SER A 42 14.09 -37.64 20.52
N PHE A 43 14.58 -38.86 20.24
CA PHE A 43 14.33 -39.52 18.95
C PHE A 43 12.90 -40.08 18.81
N PHE A 44 12.26 -40.49 19.91
CA PHE A 44 10.91 -41.04 19.89
C PHE A 44 9.81 -39.96 19.87
N ILE A 45 10.07 -38.78 20.44
CA ILE A 45 9.12 -37.66 20.41
C ILE A 45 9.04 -37.03 19.01
N LEU A 46 10.16 -36.98 18.27
CA LEU A 46 10.21 -36.44 16.91
C LEU A 46 9.49 -37.32 15.88
N LEU A 47 9.49 -38.65 16.06
CA LEU A 47 8.80 -39.60 15.18
C LEU A 47 7.28 -39.68 15.46
N ALA A 48 6.85 -39.42 16.70
CA ALA A 48 5.43 -39.36 17.05
C ALA A 48 4.78 -38.01 16.64
N PHE A 49 5.54 -36.90 16.67
CA PHE A 49 5.03 -35.59 16.25
C PHE A 49 4.87 -35.46 14.72
N SER A 50 5.71 -36.13 13.92
CA SER A 50 5.62 -36.08 12.45
C SER A 50 4.39 -36.80 11.89
N LEU A 51 3.93 -37.88 12.53
CA LEU A 51 2.69 -38.59 12.14
C LEU A 51 1.42 -37.84 12.58
N GLY A 52 1.46 -37.11 13.70
CA GLY A 52 0.33 -36.32 14.20
C GLY A 52 -0.02 -35.11 13.33
N ILE A 53 0.98 -34.44 12.72
CA ILE A 53 0.76 -33.26 11.87
C ILE A 53 0.08 -33.61 10.55
N VAL A 54 0.34 -34.79 9.98
CA VAL A 54 -0.28 -35.24 8.72
C VAL A 54 -1.76 -35.59 8.91
N ALA A 55 -2.15 -36.16 10.06
CA ALA A 55 -3.55 -36.44 10.37
C ALA A 55 -4.39 -35.17 10.62
N LEU A 56 -3.77 -34.09 11.09
CA LEU A 56 -4.43 -32.81 11.34
C LEU A 56 -4.60 -31.97 10.05
N MET A 57 -3.78 -32.21 9.02
CA MET A 57 -3.90 -31.59 7.70
C MET A 57 -5.04 -32.18 6.83
N PHE A 58 -5.70 -33.27 7.24
CA PHE A 58 -6.76 -33.93 6.44
C PHE A 58 -8.19 -33.87 7.01
N THR A 59 -8.43 -33.21 8.15
CA THR A 59 -9.76 -33.25 8.78
C THR A 59 -10.34 -31.88 9.15
N LYS A 60 -10.41 -30.95 8.19
CA LYS A 60 -11.39 -29.85 8.25
C LYS A 60 -11.96 -29.53 6.87
N SER A 61 -12.74 -30.46 6.32
CA SER A 61 -13.78 -30.09 5.35
C SER A 61 -15.06 -29.84 6.15
N THR A 62 -15.23 -28.61 6.62
CA THR A 62 -16.52 -28.13 7.14
C THR A 62 -17.42 -27.89 5.94
N THR A 63 -18.20 -28.90 5.58
CA THR A 63 -19.35 -28.73 4.68
C THR A 63 -20.46 -28.08 5.48
N SER A 64 -20.69 -26.78 5.27
CA SER A 64 -21.85 -26.07 5.79
C SER A 64 -23.14 -26.72 5.24
N PRO A 65 -24.18 -26.93 6.08
CA PRO A 65 -25.47 -27.38 5.59
C PRO A 65 -26.07 -26.33 4.65
N VAL A 66 -26.48 -26.76 3.46
CA VAL A 66 -27.21 -25.91 2.50
C VAL A 66 -28.58 -25.60 3.08
N ASP A 67 -28.73 -24.38 3.59
CA ASP A 67 -30.02 -23.81 3.98
C ASP A 67 -30.70 -23.28 2.71
N LEU A 68 -31.81 -23.91 2.30
CA LEU A 68 -32.59 -23.55 1.12
C LEU A 68 -33.70 -22.55 1.43
N THR A 69 -33.49 -21.64 2.39
CA THR A 69 -34.44 -20.57 2.68
C THR A 69 -33.93 -19.20 2.23
N GLY A 70 -34.55 -18.69 1.16
CA GLY A 70 -34.58 -17.26 0.87
C GLY A 70 -33.45 -16.74 -0.02
N ILE A 71 -33.79 -16.40 -1.25
CA ILE A 71 -33.05 -15.47 -2.12
C ILE A 71 -33.08 -14.08 -1.46
N ARG A 72 -32.34 -13.92 -0.37
CA ARG A 72 -31.88 -12.62 0.11
C ARG A 72 -30.62 -12.32 -0.72
N PRO A 73 -30.51 -11.17 -1.39
CA PRO A 73 -29.25 -10.78 -1.98
C PRO A 73 -28.22 -10.74 -0.85
N GLU A 74 -27.32 -11.72 -0.86
CA GLU A 74 -26.13 -11.71 -0.03
C GLU A 74 -25.29 -10.56 -0.57
N ASN A 75 -25.22 -9.47 0.18
CA ASN A 75 -24.27 -8.39 -0.09
C ASN A 75 -22.87 -8.98 0.13
N THR A 76 -22.33 -9.63 -0.89
CA THR A 76 -20.97 -10.11 -0.90
C THR A 76 -20.07 -8.89 -1.00
N VAL A 77 -19.35 -8.61 0.08
CA VAL A 77 -18.31 -7.57 0.09
C VAL A 77 -17.22 -8.04 -0.87
N GLN A 78 -17.15 -7.42 -2.04
CA GLN A 78 -16.10 -7.70 -3.03
C GLN A 78 -14.80 -7.02 -2.56
N PRO A 79 -13.65 -7.70 -2.62
CA PRO A 79 -12.37 -7.09 -2.25
C PRO A 79 -11.99 -6.00 -3.25
N LEU A 80 -11.31 -4.94 -2.78
CA LEU A 80 -10.85 -3.88 -3.68
C LEU A 80 -9.80 -4.42 -4.65
N THR A 81 -9.99 -4.08 -5.92
CA THR A 81 -9.05 -4.36 -7.00
C THR A 81 -8.66 -3.05 -7.69
N LEU A 82 -7.46 -3.00 -8.24
CA LEU A 82 -7.01 -1.90 -9.09
C LEU A 82 -6.16 -2.49 -10.20
N ASN A 83 -6.59 -2.30 -11.45
CA ASN A 83 -5.88 -2.75 -12.64
C ASN A 83 -5.74 -1.58 -13.60
N LEU A 84 -4.51 -1.20 -13.90
CA LEU A 84 -4.22 -0.09 -14.81
C LEU A 84 -4.07 -0.63 -16.24
N GLU A 85 -4.83 -0.07 -17.18
CA GLU A 85 -4.79 -0.43 -18.60
C GLU A 85 -3.88 0.49 -19.42
N SER A 86 -3.80 1.76 -19.05
CA SER A 86 -2.92 2.77 -19.66
C SER A 86 -2.63 3.88 -18.67
N PRO A 87 -1.42 4.47 -18.66
CA PRO A 87 -0.24 4.07 -19.44
C PRO A 87 0.42 2.79 -18.91
N ALA A 88 1.32 2.21 -19.71
CA ALA A 88 2.22 1.16 -19.22
C ALA A 88 3.44 1.79 -18.52
N ASP A 89 4.06 1.04 -17.62
CA ASP A 89 5.30 1.47 -16.96
C ASP A 89 6.43 1.72 -17.97
N GLU A 90 7.30 2.68 -17.65
CA GLU A 90 8.42 3.16 -18.46
C GLU A 90 8.07 3.64 -19.88
N THR A 91 6.81 4.03 -20.11
CA THR A 91 6.37 4.51 -21.43
C THR A 91 6.98 5.90 -21.74
N ILE A 92 7.44 6.08 -22.98
CA ILE A 92 7.85 7.38 -23.52
C ILE A 92 6.68 8.00 -24.28
N VAL A 93 6.32 9.24 -23.95
CA VAL A 93 5.25 10.01 -24.57
C VAL A 93 5.79 11.33 -25.12
N VAL A 94 5.13 11.86 -26.15
CA VAL A 94 5.49 13.13 -26.81
C VAL A 94 4.47 14.24 -26.54
N SER A 95 3.50 13.99 -25.66
CA SER A 95 2.51 14.97 -25.22
C SER A 95 2.64 15.17 -23.73
N ASP A 96 2.57 16.42 -23.31
CA ASP A 96 2.50 16.86 -21.92
C ASP A 96 1.20 16.45 -21.21
N ARG A 97 0.23 15.84 -21.92
CA ARG A 97 -1.02 15.37 -21.34
C ARG A 97 -1.31 13.95 -21.80
N ILE A 98 -1.48 13.06 -20.84
CA ILE A 98 -1.79 11.65 -21.10
C ILE A 98 -3.15 11.26 -20.54
N THR A 99 -3.66 10.13 -21.02
CA THR A 99 -4.90 9.53 -20.50
C THR A 99 -4.58 8.34 -19.63
N VAL A 100 -5.10 8.36 -18.40
CA VAL A 100 -5.00 7.29 -17.40
C VAL A 100 -6.30 6.50 -17.45
N LYS A 101 -6.21 5.19 -17.67
CA LYS A 101 -7.34 4.28 -17.87
C LYS A 101 -7.14 3.01 -17.07
N GLY A 102 -8.21 2.48 -16.49
CA GLY A 102 -8.14 1.21 -15.81
C GLY A 102 -9.49 0.73 -15.28
N LYS A 103 -9.42 -0.29 -14.44
CA LYS A 103 -10.57 -0.91 -13.79
C LYS A 103 -10.34 -1.08 -12.29
N THR A 104 -11.41 -0.86 -11.53
CA THR A 104 -11.50 -1.10 -10.09
C THR A 104 -12.92 -1.58 -9.76
N LEU A 105 -13.35 -1.50 -8.51
CA LEU A 105 -14.76 -1.73 -8.15
C LEU A 105 -15.66 -0.63 -8.74
N PRO A 106 -16.94 -0.89 -9.03
CA PRO A 106 -17.87 0.15 -9.43
C PRO A 106 -17.98 1.26 -8.37
N LYS A 107 -18.21 2.51 -8.81
CA LYS A 107 -18.47 3.64 -7.91
C LYS A 107 -17.36 3.90 -6.87
N THR A 108 -16.13 3.58 -7.23
CA THR A 108 -14.95 3.73 -6.38
C THR A 108 -14.21 5.00 -6.74
N THR A 109 -13.77 5.75 -5.73
CA THR A 109 -12.96 6.95 -5.96
C THR A 109 -11.54 6.54 -6.34
N VAL A 110 -11.05 7.08 -7.44
CA VAL A 110 -9.69 6.88 -7.94
C VAL A 110 -9.00 8.23 -8.02
N VAL A 111 -7.86 8.35 -7.36
CA VAL A 111 -6.99 9.52 -7.44
C VAL A 111 -5.74 9.11 -8.20
N PHE A 112 -5.33 9.92 -9.18
CA PHE A 112 -4.04 9.74 -9.84
C PHE A 112 -3.30 11.06 -9.91
N TYR A 113 -2.01 11.02 -9.59
CA TYR A 113 -1.19 12.21 -9.39
C TYR A 113 0.27 11.99 -9.78
N THR A 114 0.92 13.09 -10.13
CA THR A 114 2.37 13.26 -10.27
C THR A 114 2.83 14.36 -9.31
N ASP A 115 4.11 14.70 -9.31
CA ASP A 115 4.62 15.84 -8.54
C ASP A 115 4.02 17.19 -8.98
N SER A 116 3.53 17.28 -10.23
CA SER A 116 3.07 18.53 -10.85
C SER A 116 1.56 18.66 -11.03
N ASP A 117 0.81 17.56 -10.98
CA ASP A 117 -0.63 17.56 -11.24
C ASP A 117 -1.33 16.42 -10.50
N ALA A 118 -2.64 16.56 -10.26
CA ALA A 118 -3.46 15.56 -9.60
C ALA A 118 -4.90 15.61 -10.12
N ASN A 119 -5.52 14.45 -10.22
CA ASN A 119 -6.91 14.33 -10.65
C ASN A 119 -7.63 13.24 -9.83
N SER A 120 -8.93 13.42 -9.61
CA SER A 120 -9.78 12.52 -8.85
C SER A 120 -11.07 12.27 -9.62
N ILE A 121 -11.39 11.00 -9.83
CA ILE A 121 -12.57 10.56 -10.58
C ILE A 121 -13.26 9.40 -9.87
N GLU A 122 -14.55 9.23 -10.12
CA GLU A 122 -15.30 8.04 -9.70
C GLU A 122 -15.36 7.05 -10.86
N SER A 123 -15.10 5.76 -10.59
CA SER A 123 -15.31 4.70 -11.58
C SER A 123 -16.78 4.54 -11.93
N ASP A 124 -17.06 4.09 -13.16
CA ASP A 124 -18.42 3.91 -13.64
C ASP A 124 -19.12 2.66 -13.03
N ALA A 125 -20.34 2.37 -13.49
CA ALA A 125 -21.10 1.22 -13.02
C ALA A 125 -20.46 -0.14 -13.35
N SER A 126 -19.51 -0.17 -14.28
CA SER A 126 -18.71 -1.35 -14.65
C SER A 126 -17.34 -1.39 -13.94
N GLY A 127 -17.01 -0.35 -13.15
CA GLY A 127 -15.71 -0.19 -12.50
C GLY A 127 -14.63 0.40 -13.41
N TYR A 128 -14.98 0.84 -14.63
CA TYR A 128 -14.02 1.50 -15.53
C TYR A 128 -13.81 2.95 -15.10
N PHE A 129 -12.57 3.41 -15.18
CA PHE A 129 -12.21 4.80 -14.93
C PHE A 129 -11.32 5.32 -16.06
N GLU A 130 -11.52 6.59 -16.42
CA GLU A 130 -10.73 7.28 -17.43
C GLU A 130 -10.62 8.76 -17.06
N GLY A 131 -9.41 9.29 -17.10
CA GLY A 131 -9.15 10.71 -16.93
C GLY A 131 -7.79 11.11 -17.48
N THR A 132 -7.46 12.40 -17.36
CA THR A 132 -6.22 12.94 -17.91
C THR A 132 -5.38 13.59 -16.84
N ILE A 133 -4.06 13.53 -17.00
CA ILE A 133 -3.09 14.19 -16.13
C ILE A 133 -2.01 14.87 -16.99
N ASN A 134 -1.52 16.01 -16.52
CA ASN A 134 -0.40 16.71 -17.14
C ASN A 134 0.93 16.18 -16.61
N LEU A 135 1.95 16.23 -17.47
CA LEU A 135 3.32 15.77 -17.20
C LEU A 135 4.28 16.95 -17.28
N SER A 136 5.28 16.93 -16.40
CA SER A 136 6.46 17.77 -16.50
C SER A 136 7.47 17.15 -17.48
N SER A 137 8.35 17.95 -18.09
CA SER A 137 9.40 17.41 -18.98
C SER A 137 10.31 16.44 -18.23
N GLY A 138 10.68 15.32 -18.85
CA GLY A 138 11.49 14.28 -18.24
C GLY A 138 10.68 13.16 -17.58
N ILE A 139 11.22 12.58 -16.50
CA ILE A 139 10.61 11.45 -15.79
C ILE A 139 9.53 11.97 -14.85
N ASN A 140 8.34 11.39 -14.92
CA ASN A 140 7.20 11.63 -14.04
C ASN A 140 6.80 10.31 -13.38
N THR A 141 6.85 10.26 -12.05
CA THR A 141 6.28 9.14 -11.31
C THR A 141 4.78 9.35 -11.17
N LEU A 142 3.99 8.57 -11.90
CA LEU A 142 2.54 8.53 -11.80
C LEU A 142 2.14 7.54 -10.70
N THR A 143 1.38 8.01 -9.71
CA THR A 143 0.73 7.14 -8.73
C THR A 143 -0.78 7.14 -8.96
N VAL A 144 -1.39 5.96 -8.96
CA VAL A 144 -2.83 5.74 -9.09
C VAL A 144 -3.30 4.98 -7.85
N GLU A 145 -4.25 5.56 -7.12
CA GLU A 145 -4.78 5.03 -5.87
C GLU A 145 -6.30 4.94 -5.92
N ALA A 146 -6.85 3.80 -5.50
CA ALA A 146 -8.28 3.57 -5.40
C ALA A 146 -8.69 3.42 -3.93
N PHE A 147 -9.82 4.02 -3.57
CA PHE A 147 -10.37 4.06 -2.21
C PHE A 147 -11.77 3.45 -2.19
N ALA A 148 -11.93 2.33 -1.49
CA ALA A 148 -13.24 1.70 -1.30
C ALA A 148 -13.98 2.28 -0.09
N ASP A 149 -15.31 2.18 -0.09
CA ASP A 149 -16.18 2.68 1.00
C ASP A 149 -15.90 2.03 2.36
N ASN A 150 -15.29 0.84 2.36
CA ASN A 150 -14.89 0.12 3.58
C ASN A 150 -13.53 0.58 4.14
N GLY A 151 -12.87 1.56 3.50
CA GLY A 151 -11.55 2.04 3.85
C GLY A 151 -10.39 1.19 3.31
N GLU A 152 -10.65 0.21 2.44
CA GLU A 152 -9.58 -0.50 1.73
C GLU A 152 -8.97 0.41 0.65
N GLU A 153 -7.66 0.34 0.50
CA GLU A 153 -6.89 1.12 -0.45
C GLU A 153 -6.00 0.21 -1.32
N LYS A 154 -5.84 0.57 -2.59
CA LYS A 154 -4.90 -0.08 -3.52
C LYS A 154 -4.17 1.00 -4.31
N SER A 155 -2.87 0.86 -4.45
CA SER A 155 -2.00 1.81 -5.15
C SER A 155 -1.12 1.12 -6.18
N ILE A 156 -0.89 1.80 -7.30
CA ILE A 156 0.06 1.44 -8.37
C ILE A 156 0.90 2.69 -8.65
N SER A 157 2.23 2.53 -8.66
CA SER A 157 3.16 3.58 -9.08
C SER A 157 3.98 3.11 -10.28
N LEU A 158 4.17 3.99 -11.25
CA LEU A 158 4.93 3.71 -12.48
C LEU A 158 5.60 4.99 -12.99
N ASP A 159 6.67 4.84 -13.77
CA ASP A 159 7.41 5.96 -14.32
C ASP A 159 7.04 6.21 -15.79
N ILE A 160 6.90 7.49 -16.15
CA ILE A 160 6.53 7.94 -17.51
C ILE A 160 7.54 8.99 -17.95
N VAL A 161 8.08 8.84 -19.15
CA VAL A 161 9.03 9.81 -19.71
C VAL A 161 8.30 10.69 -20.72
N TYR A 162 8.21 11.99 -20.44
CA TYR A 162 7.78 12.98 -21.42
C TYR A 162 9.00 13.58 -22.14
N ASP A 163 9.11 13.28 -23.43
CA ASP A 163 10.13 13.82 -24.33
C ASP A 163 9.54 15.00 -25.12
N SER A 164 9.97 16.22 -24.77
CA SER A 164 9.43 17.50 -25.22
C SER A 164 10.17 18.10 -26.42
#